data_AF-A0A3P7IZN6-F1
#
_entry.id   AF-A0A3P7IZN6-F1
#
_cell.length_a   1.000
_cell.length_b   1.000
_cell.length_c   1.000
_cell.angle_alpha   90.00
_cell.angle_beta   90.00
_cell.angle_gamma   90.00
#
_symmetry.space_group_name_H-M   'P 1'
#
loop_
_entity.id
_entity.type
_entity.pdbx_description
1 polymer ?
#
loop_
_entity_poly.entity_id
_entity_poly.type
_entity_poly.pdbx_seq_one_letter_code
_entity_poly.pdbx_strand_id
1 'polypeptide(L)'
;MNSPGGAAWTILGVTTFAVLFNATKFFEVEVTINPDCPDGKDWQSYILLPSAMAANPVYQQVYALWLSNLVMVFLPFLTLLVLNAIIAYTIRKSLEKFDCHQQK
;
A
#
# COMPACT_ATOMS: atom_id res chain seq x y z
N MET A 1 -17.95 -17.47 24.31
CA MET A 1 -17.92 -16.61 23.10
C MET A 1 -16.46 -16.52 22.66
N ASN A 2 -16.05 -17.34 21.69
CA ASN A 2 -14.68 -17.37 21.19
C ASN A 2 -14.33 -16.01 20.58
N SER A 3 -13.34 -15.32 21.12
CA SER A 3 -12.81 -14.10 20.52
C SER A 3 -11.79 -14.49 19.44
N PRO A 4 -12.03 -14.23 18.15
CA PRO A 4 -11.00 -14.31 17.10
C PRO A 4 -10.08 -13.07 17.12
N GLY A 5 -10.00 -12.38 18.26
CA GLY A 5 -9.74 -10.94 18.38
C GLY A 5 -8.34 -10.45 18.01
N GLY A 6 -7.41 -11.31 17.60
CA GLY A 6 -6.11 -10.86 17.08
C GLY A 6 -6.20 -10.63 15.58
N ALA A 7 -6.37 -11.72 14.84
CA ALA A 7 -6.33 -11.74 13.37
C ALA A 7 -7.46 -10.92 12.73
N ALA A 8 -8.66 -10.97 13.29
CA ALA A 8 -9.78 -10.21 12.75
C ALA A 8 -9.55 -8.69 12.85
N TRP A 9 -8.94 -8.22 13.94
CA TRP A 9 -8.64 -6.80 14.15
C TRP A 9 -7.48 -6.32 13.30
N THR A 10 -6.44 -7.14 13.07
CA THR A 10 -5.38 -6.80 12.11
C THR A 10 -5.91 -6.72 10.69
N ILE A 11 -6.76 -7.67 10.26
CA ILE A 11 -7.38 -7.61 8.93
C ILE A 11 -8.25 -6.37 8.79
N LEU A 12 -9.08 -6.05 9.79
CA LEU A 12 -9.90 -4.85 9.80
C LEU A 12 -9.05 -3.58 9.70
N GLY A 13 -8.00 -3.47 10.52
CA GLY A 13 -7.10 -2.31 10.52
C GLY A 13 -6.39 -2.12 9.19
N VAL A 14 -5.84 -3.19 8.62
CA VAL A 14 -5.16 -3.14 7.31
C VAL A 14 -6.15 -2.80 6.20
N THR A 15 -7.36 -3.37 6.23
CA THR A 15 -8.38 -3.11 5.21
C THR A 15 -8.88 -1.66 5.29
N THR A 16 -9.20 -1.16 6.49
CA THR A 16 -9.61 0.24 6.68
C THR A 16 -8.51 1.20 6.26
N PHE A 17 -7.27 0.93 6.63
CA PHE A 17 -6.13 1.74 6.20
C PHE A 17 -5.97 1.73 4.67
N ALA A 18 -6.06 0.56 4.03
CA ALA A 18 -5.99 0.43 2.58
C ALA A 18 -7.11 1.20 1.88
N VAL A 19 -8.35 1.10 2.37
CA VAL A 19 -9.49 1.83 1.80
C VAL A 19 -9.31 3.33 1.96
N LEU A 20 -8.93 3.83 3.14
CA LEU A 20 -8.70 5.26 3.36
C LEU A 20 -7.55 5.79 2.51
N PHE A 21 -6.45 5.05 2.42
CA PHE A 21 -5.28 5.41 1.60
C PHE A 21 -5.58 5.40 0.10
N ASN A 22 -6.41 4.47 -0.37
CA ASN A 22 -6.86 4.49 -1.76
C ASN A 22 -7.98 5.53 -2.00
N ALA A 23 -8.81 5.83 -1.00
CA ALA A 23 -9.85 6.85 -1.09
C ALA A 23 -9.24 8.25 -1.34
N THR A 24 -8.08 8.55 -0.75
CA THR A 24 -7.37 9.81 -1.04
C THR A 24 -6.98 9.98 -2.51
N LYS A 25 -6.85 8.89 -3.28
CA LYS A 25 -6.62 8.94 -4.73
C LYS A 25 -7.83 9.43 -5.53
N PHE A 26 -9.04 9.18 -5.06
CA PHE A 26 -10.25 9.66 -5.74
C PHE A 26 -10.38 11.18 -5.67
N PHE A 27 -9.82 11.81 -4.65
CA PHE A 27 -9.77 13.28 -4.55
C PHE A 27 -8.66 13.92 -5.41
N GLU A 28 -7.77 13.13 -6.01
CA GLU A 28 -6.72 13.64 -6.91
C GLU A 28 -7.20 13.82 -8.37
N VAL A 29 -8.35 13.23 -8.73
CA VAL A 29 -8.85 13.15 -10.10
C VAL A 29 -10.09 14.02 -10.27
N GLU A 30 -10.06 14.94 -11.24
CA GLU A 30 -11.20 15.77 -11.61
C GLU A 30 -11.64 15.45 -13.04
N VAL A 31 -12.94 15.24 -13.23
CA VAL A 31 -13.51 14.97 -14.57
C VAL A 31 -13.85 16.31 -15.19
N THR A 32 -13.16 16.66 -16.28
CA THR A 32 -13.39 17.92 -17.00
C THR A 32 -13.79 17.65 -18.44
N ILE A 33 -14.49 18.61 -19.06
CA ILE A 33 -14.99 18.48 -20.44
C ILE A 33 -13.88 18.90 -21.40
N ASN A 34 -13.60 18.05 -22.39
CA ASN A 34 -12.55 18.29 -23.38
C ASN A 34 -12.89 19.51 -24.27
N PRO A 35 -12.01 20.52 -24.36
CA PRO A 35 -12.29 21.73 -25.14
C PRO A 35 -12.31 21.49 -26.67
N ASP A 36 -11.70 20.41 -27.17
CA ASP A 36 -11.70 20.10 -28.61
C ASP A 36 -12.99 19.43 -29.11
N CYS A 37 -13.84 18.90 -28.22
CA CYS A 37 -15.11 18.23 -28.57
C CYS A 37 -16.22 18.61 -27.57
N PRO A 38 -16.90 19.76 -27.75
CA PRO A 38 -17.90 20.26 -26.80
C PRO A 38 -19.29 19.60 -26.95
N ASP A 39 -19.51 18.79 -27.98
CA ASP A 39 -20.86 18.29 -28.34
C ASP A 39 -21.41 17.18 -27.43
N GLY A 40 -20.66 16.76 -26.39
CA GLY A 40 -21.17 15.91 -25.30
C GLY A 40 -21.76 14.55 -25.71
N LYS A 41 -21.56 14.16 -26.97
CA LYS A 41 -22.24 13.02 -27.61
C LYS A 41 -21.46 11.72 -27.51
N ASP A 42 -20.16 11.81 -27.26
CA ASP A 42 -19.25 10.67 -27.15
C ASP A 42 -18.51 10.67 -25.80
N TRP A 43 -18.19 9.47 -25.32
CA TRP A 43 -17.40 9.23 -24.09
C TRP A 43 -16.01 9.88 -24.13
N GLN A 44 -15.53 10.31 -25.31
CA GLN A 44 -14.31 11.10 -25.51
C GLN A 44 -14.44 12.58 -25.08
N SER A 45 -15.64 13.05 -24.72
CA SER A 45 -15.86 14.43 -24.27
C SER A 45 -15.39 14.67 -22.83
N TYR A 46 -15.02 13.61 -22.10
CA TYR A 46 -14.57 13.68 -20.71
C TYR A 46 -13.10 13.32 -20.62
N ILE A 47 -12.30 14.26 -20.11
CA ILE A 47 -10.88 14.06 -19.82
C ILE A 47 -10.65 14.09 -18.32
N LEU A 48 -9.83 13.16 -17.84
CA LEU A 48 -9.40 13.12 -16.45
C LEU A 48 -8.23 14.09 -16.30
N LEU A 49 -8.49 15.26 -15.68
CA LEU A 49 -7.46 16.22 -15.35
C LEU A 49 -7.10 16.11 -13.86
N PRO A 50 -5.84 16.40 -13.48
CA PRO A 50 -5.47 16.54 -12.08
C PRO A 50 -6.27 17.69 -11.46
N SER A 51 -6.92 17.46 -10.32
CA SER A 51 -7.68 18.51 -9.62
C SER A 51 -6.77 19.66 -9.17
N ALA A 52 -7.33 20.83 -8.86
CA ALA A 52 -6.58 22.02 -8.40
C ALA A 52 -5.64 21.75 -7.19
N MET A 53 -5.93 20.73 -6.38
CA MET A 53 -5.07 20.28 -5.28
C MET A 53 -3.89 19.39 -5.76
N ALA A 54 -4.08 18.63 -6.84
CA ALA A 54 -3.05 17.83 -7.52
C ALA A 54 -2.20 18.66 -8.50
N ALA A 55 -2.60 19.89 -8.84
CA ALA A 55 -1.80 20.82 -9.62
C ALA A 55 -0.59 21.38 -8.83
N ASN A 56 -0.50 21.10 -7.53
CA ASN A 56 0.64 21.51 -6.72
C ASN A 56 1.81 20.52 -6.95
N PRO A 57 2.92 20.94 -7.61
CA PRO A 57 3.96 20.02 -8.09
C PRO A 57 4.63 19.24 -6.94
N VAL A 58 4.70 19.83 -5.75
CA VAL A 58 5.26 19.19 -4.55
C VAL A 58 4.37 18.06 -4.05
N TYR A 59 3.04 18.22 -4.13
CA TYR A 59 2.09 17.22 -3.68
C TYR A 59 2.08 15.99 -4.61
N GLN A 60 2.09 16.21 -5.93
CA GLN A 60 2.20 15.10 -6.89
C GLN A 60 3.50 14.32 -6.72
N GLN A 61 4.63 15.02 -6.62
CA GLN A 61 5.92 14.35 -6.61
C GLN A 61 6.19 13.60 -5.31
N VAL A 62 5.77 14.13 -4.16
CA VAL A 62 6.03 13.50 -2.86
C VAL A 62 4.93 12.48 -2.51
N TYR A 63 3.67 12.84 -2.71
CA TYR A 63 2.56 11.99 -2.28
C TYR A 63 2.24 10.89 -3.29
N ALA A 64 2.18 11.21 -4.59
CA ALA A 64 1.79 10.22 -5.60
C ALA A 64 2.92 9.25 -5.98
N LEU A 65 4.18 9.68 -5.95
CA LEU A 65 5.34 8.86 -6.33
C LEU A 65 6.02 8.19 -5.12
N TRP A 66 6.28 8.91 -4.03
CA TRP A 66 7.01 8.35 -2.88
C TRP A 66 6.10 7.65 -1.88
N LEU A 67 4.98 8.28 -1.50
CA LEU A 67 4.11 7.70 -0.48
C LEU A 67 3.41 6.42 -0.96
N SER A 68 2.93 6.40 -2.22
CA SER A 68 2.31 5.21 -2.80
C SER A 68 3.30 4.04 -2.93
N ASN A 69 4.51 4.29 -3.45
CA ASN A 69 5.54 3.26 -3.56
C ASN A 69 6.05 2.79 -2.20
N LEU A 70 6.20 3.68 -1.22
CA LEU A 70 6.59 3.28 0.14
C LEU A 70 5.52 2.37 0.76
N VAL A 71 4.25 2.73 0.64
CA VAL A 71 3.17 1.99 1.31
C VAL A 71 2.82 0.69 0.57
N MET A 72 2.73 0.70 -0.75
CA MET A 72 2.30 -0.47 -1.53
C MET A 72 3.44 -1.42 -1.90
N VAL A 73 4.68 -0.94 -1.98
CA VAL A 73 5.83 -1.76 -2.39
C VAL A 73 6.81 -1.90 -1.24
N PHE A 74 7.30 -0.82 -0.64
CA PHE A 74 8.34 -0.94 0.38
C PHE A 74 7.86 -1.67 1.65
N LEU A 75 6.66 -1.37 2.17
CA LEU A 75 6.12 -2.05 3.35
C LEU A 75 5.94 -3.57 3.20
N PRO A 76 5.31 -4.12 2.13
CA PRO A 76 5.21 -5.56 1.98
C PRO A 76 6.58 -6.22 1.82
N PHE A 77 7.49 -5.60 1.06
CA PHE A 77 8.87 -6.12 0.92
C PHE A 77 9.65 -6.08 2.24
N LEU A 78 9.54 -5.02 3.02
CA LEU A 78 10.16 -4.91 4.34
C LEU A 78 9.59 -5.95 5.30
N THR A 79 8.27 -6.16 5.27
CA THR A 79 7.61 -7.18 6.10
C THR A 79 8.13 -8.57 5.75
N LEU A 80 8.22 -8.90 4.46
CA LEU A 80 8.82 -10.15 4.01
C LEU A 80 10.29 -10.27 4.43
N LEU A 81 11.09 -9.21 4.27
CA LEU A 81 12.50 -9.21 4.67
C LEU A 81 12.66 -9.50 6.16
N VAL A 82 11.89 -8.81 7.01
CA VAL A 82 11.93 -8.98 8.46
C VAL A 82 11.47 -10.37 8.86
N LEU A 83 10.36 -10.86 8.31
CA LEU A 83 9.88 -12.22 8.59
C LEU A 83 10.89 -13.27 8.15
N ASN A 84 11.43 -13.16 6.93
CA ASN A 84 12.46 -14.05 6.43
C ASN A 84 13.74 -14.01 7.28
N ALA A 85 14.16 -12.83 7.75
CA ALA A 85 15.30 -12.69 8.63
C ALA A 85 15.06 -13.33 10.01
N ILE A 86 13.87 -13.16 10.60
CA ILE A 86 13.49 -13.80 11.86
C ILE A 86 13.46 -15.32 11.72
N ILE A 87 12.88 -15.84 10.64
CA ILE A 87 12.83 -17.28 10.36
C ILE A 87 14.25 -17.82 10.20
N ALA A 88 15.10 -17.17 9.39
CA ALA A 88 16.48 -17.58 9.21
C ALA A 88 17.28 -17.57 10.52
N TYR A 89 17.12 -16.52 11.34
CA TYR A 89 17.76 -16.43 12.65
C TYR A 89 17.28 -17.54 13.60
N THR A 90 15.97 -17.81 13.62
CA THR A 90 15.37 -18.86 14.45
C THR A 90 15.85 -20.25 14.04
N ILE A 91 15.95 -20.53 12.74
CA ILE A 91 16.48 -21.79 12.20
C ILE A 91 17.94 -21.96 12.60
N ARG A 92 18.78 -20.93 12.41
CA ARG A 92 20.20 -20.98 12.79
C ARG A 92 20.38 -21.28 14.28
N LYS A 93 19.65 -20.56 15.13
CA LYS A 93 19.67 -20.77 16.58
C LYS A 93 19.18 -22.17 16.98
N SER A 94 18.18 -22.70 16.27
CA SER A 94 17.68 -24.06 16.52
C SER A 94 18.73 -25.11 16.14
N LEU A 95 19.40 -24.95 15.00
CA LEU A 95 20.46 -25.86 14.53
C LEU A 95 21.65 -25.88 15.49
N GLU A 96 22.14 -24.70 15.93
CA GLU A 96 23.21 -24.60 16.93
C GLU A 96 22.86 -25.32 18.24
N LYS A 97 21.60 -25.25 18.66
CA LYS A 97 21.12 -25.94 19.86
C LYS A 97 21.05 -27.46 19.67
N PHE A 98 20.72 -27.95 18.48
CA PHE A 98 20.71 -29.38 18.16
C PHE A 98 22.13 -29.96 18.11
N ASP A 99 23.09 -29.29 17.47
CA ASP A 99 24.49 -29.74 17.40
C ASP A 99 25.13 -29.89 18.78
N CYS A 100 24.86 -28.95 19.70
CA CYS A 100 25.36 -29.01 21.07
C CYS A 100 24.76 -30.18 21.88
N HIS A 101 23.54 -30.61 21.55
CA HIS A 101 22.85 -31.71 22.25
C HIS A 101 23.27 -33.10 21.73
N GLN A 102 23.90 -33.18 20.55
CA GLN A 102 24.47 -34.41 19.97
C GLN A 102 25.92 -34.67 20.41
N GLN A 103 26.61 -33.69 21.00
CA GLN A 103 28.00 -33.82 21.48
C GLN A 103 28.12 -34.19 22.97
N LYS A 104 27.03 -34.52 23.66
CA LYS A 104 27.03 -34.88 25.09
C LYS A 104 26.50 -36.30 25.29
#